data_AF-A0A534BWV6-F1
#
_entry.id   AF-A0A534BWV6-F1
#
_cell.length_a   1.000
_cell.length_b   1.000
_cell.length_c   1.000
_cell.angle_alpha   90.00
_cell.angle_beta   90.00
_cell.angle_gamma   90.00
#
_symmetry.space_group_name_H-M   'P 1'
#
loop_
_entity.id
_entity.type
_entity.pdbx_description
1 polymer ?
#
loop_
_entity_poly.entity_id
_entity_poly.type
_entity_poly.pdbx_seq_one_letter_code
_entity_poly.pdbx_strand_id
1 'polypeptide(L)'
;MRKRNANTQWVAGQLARIAGCRPREVGYAGLKDRRAIAVQWFSVPQPRAPVAWSAVREADFEVLEAHPHTRKLPRGALAGNRFTVRLGTRRGEGARLAADLEARLADVARRGVPNYFGPQRFGLDGANLARASEGLRRLGPRERGFVLSAARSALFNAVLAARVGEGSWEHLEPGDLAILDGRGSFFPVDRAVDETLSDRCRRLEVHPTGPMWGKGTPATGQCSSAFTSRAAALRPRCCGS
;
A
#
# COMPACT_ATOMS: atom_id res chain seq x y z
N MET A 1 0.97 -19.18 -8.37
CA MET A 1 0.91 -18.88 -9.83
C MET A 1 1.90 -17.77 -10.18
N ARG A 2 2.63 -17.87 -11.30
CA ARG A 2 3.53 -16.83 -11.82
C ARG A 2 2.90 -16.18 -13.05
N LYS A 3 2.98 -14.86 -13.17
CA LYS A 3 2.61 -14.10 -14.37
C LYS A 3 3.76 -13.21 -14.84
N ARG A 4 3.81 -12.93 -16.14
CA ARG A 4 4.73 -12.00 -16.79
C ARG A 4 3.93 -11.11 -17.74
N ASN A 5 4.18 -9.80 -17.73
CA ASN A 5 3.56 -8.83 -18.66
C ASN A 5 2.02 -8.81 -18.70
N ALA A 6 1.34 -9.47 -17.77
CA ALA A 6 -0.11 -9.61 -17.73
C ALA A 6 -0.77 -8.88 -16.55
N ASN A 7 -2.01 -8.42 -16.74
CA ASN A 7 -2.81 -7.86 -15.66
C ASN A 7 -3.40 -8.98 -14.78
N THR A 8 -3.41 -8.81 -13.45
CA THR A 8 -3.99 -9.80 -12.51
C THR A 8 -5.45 -10.15 -12.83
N GLN A 9 -6.26 -9.16 -13.20
CA GLN A 9 -7.66 -9.36 -13.61
C GLN A 9 -7.80 -10.19 -14.88
N TRP A 10 -6.92 -9.98 -15.85
CA TRP A 10 -6.93 -10.74 -17.09
C TRP A 10 -6.59 -12.22 -16.81
N VAL A 11 -5.56 -12.48 -16.00
CA VAL A 11 -5.21 -13.85 -15.61
C VAL A 11 -6.35 -14.52 -14.84
N ALA A 12 -7.03 -13.79 -13.93
CA ALA A 12 -8.22 -14.31 -13.25
C ALA A 12 -9.31 -14.76 -14.25
N GLY A 13 -9.50 -14.01 -15.34
CA GLY A 13 -10.43 -14.39 -16.42
C GLY A 13 -9.99 -15.66 -17.17
N GLN A 14 -8.69 -15.86 -17.39
CA GLN A 14 -8.16 -17.08 -18.00
C GLN A 14 -8.42 -18.30 -17.11
N LEU A 15 -8.09 -18.18 -15.81
CA LEU A 15 -8.35 -19.25 -14.82
C LEU A 15 -9.83 -19.58 -14.71
N ALA A 16 -10.70 -18.55 -14.75
CA ALA A 16 -12.15 -18.74 -14.72
C ALA A 16 -12.64 -19.55 -15.94
N ARG A 17 -12.09 -19.28 -17.13
CA ARG A 17 -12.41 -20.04 -18.35
C ARG A 17 -11.98 -21.49 -18.23
N ILE A 18 -10.75 -21.75 -17.76
CA ILE A 18 -10.24 -23.12 -17.56
C ILE A 18 -11.12 -23.89 -16.56
N ALA A 19 -11.57 -23.23 -15.50
CA ALA A 19 -12.43 -23.83 -14.48
C ALA A 19 -13.92 -23.89 -14.84
N GLY A 20 -14.35 -23.26 -15.94
CA GLY A 20 -15.76 -23.16 -16.30
C GLY A 20 -16.60 -22.33 -15.31
N CYS A 21 -16.03 -21.30 -14.68
CA CYS A 21 -16.71 -20.44 -13.72
C CYS A 21 -16.69 -18.95 -14.13
N ARG A 22 -17.39 -18.09 -13.39
CA ARG A 22 -17.41 -16.64 -13.67
C ARG A 22 -16.15 -15.97 -13.13
N PRO A 23 -15.57 -14.96 -13.81
CA PRO A 23 -14.36 -14.26 -13.33
C PRO A 23 -14.46 -13.68 -11.92
N ARG A 24 -15.66 -13.29 -11.49
CA ARG A 24 -15.92 -12.77 -10.14
C ARG A 24 -15.75 -13.83 -9.05
N GLU A 25 -15.82 -15.11 -9.38
CA GLU A 25 -15.67 -16.23 -8.44
C GLU A 25 -14.20 -16.52 -8.15
N VAL A 26 -13.30 -16.13 -9.06
CA VAL A 26 -11.85 -16.20 -8.84
C VAL A 26 -11.41 -15.12 -7.84
N GLY A 27 -10.92 -15.56 -6.68
CA GLY A 27 -10.41 -14.69 -5.62
C GLY A 27 -8.91 -14.45 -5.71
N TYR A 28 -8.45 -13.26 -5.32
CA TYR A 28 -7.03 -12.89 -5.22
C TYR A 28 -6.84 -11.68 -4.30
N ALA A 29 -5.78 -11.72 -3.49
CA ALA A 29 -5.56 -10.76 -2.39
C ALA A 29 -5.29 -9.32 -2.86
N GLY A 30 -4.63 -9.14 -4.00
CA GLY A 30 -4.31 -7.81 -4.51
C GLY A 30 -3.95 -7.82 -5.99
N LEU A 31 -3.90 -6.62 -6.57
CA LEU A 31 -3.36 -6.42 -7.91
C LEU A 31 -1.83 -6.52 -7.86
N LYS A 32 -1.24 -6.88 -8.99
CA LYS A 32 0.21 -6.91 -9.21
C LYS A 32 0.53 -6.20 -10.51
N ASP A 33 1.68 -5.56 -10.57
CA ASP A 33 2.09 -4.76 -11.72
C ASP A 33 2.07 -5.56 -13.01
N ARG A 34 1.52 -4.98 -14.07
CA ARG A 34 1.51 -5.60 -15.40
C ARG A 34 2.93 -5.87 -15.86
N ARG A 35 3.79 -4.85 -15.82
CA ARG A 35 5.19 -4.87 -16.27
C ARG A 35 6.13 -5.41 -15.19
N ALA A 36 5.88 -6.64 -14.75
CA ALA A 36 6.72 -7.34 -13.79
C ALA A 36 6.55 -8.86 -13.92
N ILE A 37 7.51 -9.61 -13.39
CA ILE A 37 7.30 -11.01 -13.03
C ILE A 37 6.70 -11.01 -11.63
N ALA A 38 5.46 -11.50 -11.50
CA ALA A 38 4.77 -11.53 -10.21
C ALA A 38 4.34 -12.95 -9.89
N VAL A 39 4.64 -13.40 -8.67
CA VAL A 39 4.10 -14.63 -8.10
C VAL A 39 3.00 -14.25 -7.12
N GLN A 40 1.81 -14.83 -7.30
CA GLN A 40 0.69 -14.60 -6.39
C GLN A 40 -0.24 -15.81 -6.34
N TRP A 41 -1.05 -15.84 -5.29
CA TRP A 41 -2.15 -16.80 -5.12
C TRP A 41 -3.42 -16.33 -5.82
N PHE A 42 -4.16 -17.32 -6.31
CA PHE A 42 -5.53 -17.21 -6.75
C PHE A 42 -6.31 -18.34 -6.08
N SER A 43 -7.58 -18.09 -5.79
CA SER A 43 -8.54 -19.13 -5.42
C SER A 43 -9.54 -19.26 -6.57
N VAL A 44 -9.85 -20.48 -6.97
CA VAL A 44 -10.80 -20.79 -8.04
C VAL A 44 -11.78 -21.81 -7.45
N PRO A 45 -13.10 -21.69 -7.71
CA PRO A 45 -14.05 -22.73 -7.33
C PRO A 45 -13.65 -24.09 -7.87
N GLN A 46 -14.00 -25.16 -7.16
CA GLN A 46 -13.75 -26.52 -7.64
C GLN A 46 -14.46 -26.73 -9.00
N PRO A 47 -13.70 -27.00 -10.07
CA PRO A 47 -14.28 -27.19 -11.40
C PRO A 47 -15.16 -28.46 -11.43
N ARG A 48 -16.18 -28.47 -12.30
CA ARG A 48 -17.03 -29.66 -12.51
C ARG A 48 -16.29 -30.81 -13.20
N ALA A 49 -15.41 -30.47 -14.14
CA ALA A 49 -14.52 -31.42 -14.81
C ALA A 49 -13.12 -31.33 -14.19
N PRO A 50 -12.40 -32.45 -14.00
CA PRO A 50 -11.04 -32.41 -13.46
C PRO A 50 -10.11 -31.51 -14.29
N VAL A 51 -9.39 -30.62 -13.61
CA VAL A 51 -8.37 -29.75 -14.22
C VAL A 51 -7.01 -30.12 -13.62
N ALA A 52 -6.06 -30.50 -14.47
CA ALA A 52 -4.68 -30.71 -14.08
C ALA A 52 -3.97 -29.35 -13.90
N TRP A 53 -4.23 -28.67 -12.77
CA TRP A 53 -3.72 -27.31 -12.53
C TRP A 53 -2.19 -27.20 -12.65
N SER A 54 -1.44 -28.22 -12.23
CA SER A 54 0.02 -28.26 -12.34
C SER A 54 0.53 -28.25 -13.79
N ALA A 55 -0.31 -28.62 -14.76
CA ALA A 55 0.02 -28.61 -16.18
C ALA A 55 -0.36 -27.28 -16.88
N VAL A 56 -1.05 -26.36 -16.19
CA VAL A 56 -1.50 -25.10 -16.79
C VAL A 56 -0.32 -24.16 -16.99
N ARG A 57 0.07 -24.01 -18.26
CA ARG A 57 1.17 -23.15 -18.70
C ARG A 57 0.78 -22.43 -19.99
N GLU A 58 0.78 -21.11 -19.94
CA GLU A 58 0.46 -20.22 -21.05
C GLU A 58 1.64 -19.25 -21.28
N ALA A 59 1.63 -18.52 -22.40
CA ALA A 59 2.71 -17.59 -22.75
C ALA A 59 2.99 -16.53 -21.64
N ASP A 60 1.93 -16.03 -21.01
CA ASP A 60 2.01 -14.93 -20.04
C ASP A 60 1.88 -15.37 -18.57
N PHE A 61 1.53 -16.63 -18.30
CA PHE A 61 1.37 -17.13 -16.93
C PHE A 61 1.52 -18.64 -16.82
N GLU A 62 1.86 -19.10 -15.62
CA GLU A 62 1.95 -20.52 -15.28
C GLU A 62 1.47 -20.77 -13.85
N VAL A 63 0.82 -21.91 -13.64
CA VAL A 63 0.50 -22.40 -12.30
C VAL A 63 1.72 -23.12 -11.76
N LEU A 64 2.29 -22.60 -10.66
CA LEU A 64 3.46 -23.20 -10.00
C LEU A 64 3.04 -24.33 -9.05
N GLU A 65 1.90 -24.14 -8.38
CA GLU A 65 1.33 -25.07 -7.41
C GLU A 65 -0.17 -24.76 -7.26
N ALA A 66 -0.92 -25.77 -6.82
CA ALA A 66 -2.35 -25.69 -6.54
C ALA A 66 -2.70 -26.65 -5.40
N HIS A 67 -3.44 -26.15 -4.41
CA HIS A 67 -3.82 -26.89 -3.21
C HIS A 67 -5.31 -26.69 -2.93
N PRO A 68 -6.04 -27.70 -2.41
CA PRO A 68 -7.40 -27.53 -1.95
C PRO A 68 -7.48 -26.49 -0.82
N HIS A 69 -8.50 -25.62 -0.87
CA HIS A 69 -8.79 -24.69 0.21
C HIS A 69 -10.29 -24.45 0.34
N THR A 70 -10.78 -24.29 1.56
CA THR A 70 -12.20 -24.15 1.89
C THR A 70 -12.73 -22.73 1.70
N ARG A 71 -11.85 -21.72 1.58
CA ARG A 71 -12.25 -20.32 1.48
C ARG A 71 -11.71 -19.69 0.20
N LYS A 72 -12.57 -18.88 -0.42
CA LYS A 72 -12.15 -17.95 -1.46
C LYS A 72 -11.22 -16.91 -0.85
N LEU A 73 -10.12 -16.60 -1.55
CA LEU A 73 -9.15 -15.58 -1.17
C LEU A 73 -9.74 -14.17 -1.34
N PRO A 74 -10.01 -13.43 -0.25
CA PRO A 74 -10.61 -12.10 -0.33
C PRO A 74 -9.57 -11.02 -0.67
N ARG A 75 -10.05 -9.82 -1.02
CA ARG A 75 -9.18 -8.66 -1.22
C ARG A 75 -8.52 -8.24 0.08
N GLY A 76 -7.26 -7.81 0.01
CA GLY A 76 -6.50 -7.34 1.16
C GLY A 76 -5.95 -8.45 2.06
N ALA A 77 -6.31 -9.73 1.85
CA ALA A 77 -5.77 -10.86 2.62
C ALA A 77 -4.37 -11.27 2.13
N LEU A 78 -3.41 -10.36 2.24
CA LEU A 78 -1.99 -10.64 2.09
C LEU A 78 -1.24 -10.01 3.27
N ALA A 79 -0.22 -10.71 3.79
CA ALA A 79 0.68 -10.13 4.78
C ALA A 79 1.58 -9.04 4.16
N GLY A 80 2.00 -9.23 2.90
CA GLY A 80 2.88 -8.29 2.22
C GLY A 80 3.34 -8.81 0.86
N ASN A 81 4.34 -8.14 0.27
CA ASN A 81 4.97 -8.54 -0.98
C ASN A 81 6.48 -8.56 -0.81
N ARG A 82 7.13 -9.58 -1.36
CA ARG A 82 8.59 -9.63 -1.49
C ARG A 82 8.98 -9.15 -2.88
N PHE A 83 9.91 -8.21 -2.94
CA PHE A 83 10.41 -7.65 -4.20
C PHE A 83 11.86 -8.04 -4.42
N THR A 84 12.19 -8.35 -5.67
CA THR A 84 13.57 -8.41 -6.18
C THR A 84 13.63 -7.39 -7.29
N VAL A 85 14.38 -6.31 -7.07
CA VAL A 85 14.47 -5.18 -8.01
C VAL A 85 15.87 -5.17 -8.61
N ARG A 86 15.94 -5.13 -9.94
CA ARG A 86 17.19 -4.92 -10.66
C ARG A 86 17.23 -3.49 -11.18
N LEU A 87 18.19 -2.70 -10.69
CA LEU A 87 18.42 -1.34 -11.16
C LEU A 87 19.36 -1.38 -12.36
N GLY A 88 18.97 -0.68 -13.43
CA GLY A 88 19.81 -0.52 -14.63
C GLY A 88 20.56 0.80 -14.58
N THR A 89 21.79 0.82 -15.10
CA THR A 89 22.60 2.03 -15.25
C THR A 89 23.36 2.01 -16.57
N ARG A 90 23.98 3.14 -16.94
CA ARG A 90 24.86 3.21 -18.11
C ARG A 90 26.08 2.32 -17.91
N ARG A 91 26.64 1.82 -19.00
CA ARG A 91 27.84 0.97 -18.96
C ARG A 91 28.98 1.72 -18.26
N GLY A 92 29.64 1.07 -17.31
CA GLY A 92 30.74 1.64 -16.52
C GLY A 92 30.31 2.36 -15.23
N GLU A 93 29.02 2.68 -15.05
CA GLU A 93 28.52 3.37 -13.86
C GLU A 93 28.04 2.42 -12.74
N GLY A 94 28.05 1.10 -12.99
CA GLY A 94 27.55 0.08 -12.07
C GLY A 94 28.21 0.08 -10.70
N ALA A 95 29.55 0.16 -10.66
CA ALA A 95 30.30 0.15 -9.41
C ALA A 95 30.01 1.39 -8.56
N ARG A 96 29.92 2.56 -9.19
CA ARG A 96 29.57 3.82 -8.51
C ARG A 96 28.15 3.76 -7.94
N LEU A 97 27.18 3.31 -8.75
CA LEU A 97 25.81 3.14 -8.28
C LEU A 97 25.72 2.15 -7.11
N ALA A 98 26.47 1.04 -7.15
CA ALA A 98 26.50 0.07 -6.07
C ALA A 98 27.02 0.68 -4.76
N ALA A 99 28.14 1.41 -4.82
CA ALA A 99 28.71 2.10 -3.66
C ALA A 99 27.74 3.16 -3.09
N ASP A 100 27.11 3.97 -3.94
CA ASP A 100 26.14 4.98 -3.52
C ASP A 100 24.89 4.35 -2.87
N LEU A 101 24.49 3.15 -3.32
CA LEU A 101 23.35 2.42 -2.78
C LEU A 101 23.67 1.72 -1.46
N GLU A 102 24.89 1.24 -1.25
CA GLU A 102 25.26 0.49 -0.05
C GLU A 102 24.98 1.28 1.23
N ALA A 103 25.45 2.53 1.30
CA ALA A 103 25.19 3.41 2.44
C ALA A 103 23.69 3.68 2.64
N ARG A 104 22.95 3.93 1.53
CA ARG A 104 21.50 4.20 1.58
C ARG A 104 20.72 2.97 2.02
N LEU A 105 21.11 1.78 1.57
CA LEU A 105 20.46 0.52 1.94
C LEU A 105 20.74 0.18 3.41
N ALA A 106 21.93 0.48 3.92
CA ALA A 106 22.24 0.36 5.34
C ALA A 106 21.36 1.30 6.19
N ASP A 107 21.13 2.53 5.73
CA ASP A 107 20.22 3.47 6.38
C ASP A 107 18.77 2.99 6.34
N VAL A 108 18.31 2.48 5.19
CA VAL A 108 16.97 1.91 5.04
C VAL A 108 16.79 0.68 5.94
N ALA A 109 17.80 -0.18 6.07
CA ALA A 109 17.74 -1.34 6.95
C ALA A 109 17.60 -0.94 8.43
N ARG A 110 18.24 0.17 8.82
CA ARG A 110 18.23 0.66 10.21
C ARG A 110 17.00 1.50 10.55
N ARG A 111 16.61 2.41 9.67
CA ARG A 111 15.58 3.46 9.93
C ARG A 111 14.28 3.21 9.19
N GLY A 112 14.27 2.33 8.20
CA GLY A 112 13.17 2.21 7.25
C GLY A 112 13.13 3.34 6.23
N VAL A 113 11.95 3.63 5.70
CA VAL A 113 11.71 4.74 4.77
C VAL A 113 10.39 5.44 5.11
N PRO A 114 10.27 6.75 4.82
CA PRO A 114 8.99 7.43 4.86
C PRO A 114 7.96 6.75 3.94
N ASN A 115 6.85 6.30 4.51
CA ASN A 115 5.85 5.49 3.81
C ASN A 115 4.88 6.32 2.94
N TYR A 116 5.41 7.05 1.96
CA TYR A 116 4.60 7.86 1.05
C TYR A 116 3.70 7.01 0.15
N PHE A 117 2.50 7.54 -0.13
CA PHE A 117 1.74 7.09 -1.29
C PHE A 117 2.40 7.61 -2.57
N GLY A 118 2.82 6.69 -3.45
CA GLY A 118 3.46 7.03 -4.71
C GLY A 118 2.51 7.65 -5.76
N PRO A 119 3.05 8.23 -6.85
CA PRO A 119 2.30 8.99 -7.85
C PRO A 119 1.10 8.24 -8.45
N GLN A 120 1.22 6.92 -8.64
CA GLN A 120 0.15 6.08 -9.17
C GLN A 120 -1.14 6.13 -8.33
N ARG A 121 -1.07 6.50 -7.04
CA ARG A 121 -2.22 6.69 -6.17
C ARG A 121 -3.11 7.86 -6.59
N PHE A 122 -2.53 8.87 -7.25
CA PHE A 122 -3.20 10.12 -7.61
C PHE A 122 -3.73 10.15 -9.05
N GLY A 123 -3.61 9.04 -9.78
CA GLY A 123 -3.98 8.95 -11.19
C GLY A 123 -2.89 9.49 -12.12
N LEU A 124 -3.13 9.42 -13.43
CA LEU A 124 -2.25 10.05 -14.42
C LEU A 124 -2.23 11.56 -14.16
N ASP A 125 -1.04 12.14 -14.00
CA ASP A 125 -0.82 13.58 -13.78
C ASP A 125 -1.64 14.21 -12.63
N GLY A 126 -1.98 13.43 -11.60
CA GLY A 126 -2.75 13.93 -10.47
C GLY A 126 -4.23 14.19 -10.76
N ALA A 127 -4.76 13.66 -11.88
CA ALA A 127 -6.14 13.86 -12.29
C ALA A 127 -7.17 13.53 -11.19
N ASN A 128 -6.91 12.54 -10.33
CA ASN A 128 -7.85 12.20 -9.26
C ASN A 128 -7.92 13.30 -8.18
N LEU A 129 -6.85 14.06 -7.96
CA LEU A 129 -6.84 15.19 -7.02
C LEU A 129 -7.53 16.41 -7.63
N ALA A 130 -7.26 16.73 -8.90
CA ALA A 130 -7.92 17.84 -9.60
C ALA A 130 -9.45 17.69 -9.63
N ARG A 131 -9.94 16.44 -9.72
CA ARG A 131 -11.38 16.16 -9.73
C ARG A 131 -12.03 16.20 -8.34
N ALA A 132 -11.25 16.23 -7.27
CA ALA A 132 -11.79 16.46 -5.93
C ALA A 132 -12.45 17.85 -5.83
N SER A 133 -11.89 18.86 -6.52
CA SER A 133 -12.46 20.21 -6.57
C SER A 133 -13.70 20.36 -7.46
N GLU A 134 -14.02 19.38 -8.32
CA GLU A 134 -15.18 19.44 -9.24
C GLU A 134 -16.52 19.06 -8.55
N GLY A 135 -16.46 18.61 -7.29
CA GLY A 135 -17.61 18.23 -6.49
C GLY A 135 -17.92 16.73 -6.55
N LEU A 136 -17.66 16.04 -5.42
CA LEU A 136 -17.79 14.58 -5.28
C LEU A 136 -19.19 14.02 -5.62
N ARG A 137 -20.24 14.84 -5.48
CA ARG A 137 -21.63 14.42 -5.74
C ARG A 137 -21.90 14.13 -7.23
N ARG A 138 -21.13 14.75 -8.13
CA ARG A 138 -21.25 14.57 -9.59
C ARG A 138 -20.57 13.30 -10.10
N LEU A 139 -19.75 12.66 -9.26
CA LEU A 139 -18.99 11.46 -9.62
C LEU A 139 -19.78 10.18 -9.33
N GLY A 140 -19.63 9.19 -10.20
CA GLY A 140 -20.17 7.85 -9.98
C GLY A 140 -19.55 7.17 -8.75
N PRO A 141 -20.19 6.14 -8.14
CA PRO A 141 -19.74 5.56 -6.88
C PRO A 141 -18.29 5.05 -6.89
N ARG A 142 -17.88 4.38 -7.98
CA ARG A 142 -16.52 3.84 -8.14
C ARG A 142 -15.48 4.94 -8.23
N GLU A 143 -15.78 5.96 -9.03
CA GLU A 143 -14.91 7.12 -9.27
C GLU A 143 -14.76 7.97 -8.01
N ARG A 144 -15.85 8.21 -7.30
CA ARG A 144 -15.86 8.87 -5.98
C ARG A 144 -14.94 8.16 -4.99
N GLY A 145 -14.93 6.82 -4.99
CA GLY A 145 -14.01 6.03 -4.18
C GLY A 145 -12.53 6.30 -4.50
N PHE A 146 -12.18 6.42 -5.77
CA PHE A 146 -10.81 6.75 -6.19
C PHE A 146 -10.40 8.17 -5.80
N VAL A 147 -11.26 9.15 -6.05
CA VAL A 147 -11.00 10.57 -5.71
C VAL A 147 -10.84 10.73 -4.19
N LEU A 148 -11.73 10.14 -3.39
CA LEU A 148 -11.61 10.16 -1.93
C LEU A 148 -10.33 9.45 -1.45
N SER A 149 -9.96 8.33 -2.06
CA SER A 149 -8.69 7.66 -1.75
C SER A 149 -7.50 8.55 -2.05
N ALA A 150 -7.49 9.26 -3.18
CA ALA A 150 -6.42 10.17 -3.56
C ALA A 150 -6.32 11.36 -2.60
N ALA A 151 -7.44 12.01 -2.27
CA ALA A 151 -7.47 13.15 -1.34
C ALA A 151 -6.90 12.80 0.05
N ARG A 152 -7.31 11.67 0.63
CA ARG A 152 -6.78 11.22 1.93
C ARG A 152 -5.29 10.89 1.88
N SER A 153 -4.85 10.26 0.78
CA SER A 153 -3.44 9.94 0.57
C SER A 153 -2.58 11.20 0.44
N ALA A 154 -3.12 12.27 -0.14
CA ALA A 154 -2.42 13.55 -0.27
C ALA A 154 -2.26 14.24 1.08
N LEU A 155 -3.32 14.25 1.90
CA LEU A 155 -3.24 14.76 3.27
C LEU A 155 -2.21 13.99 4.11
N PHE A 156 -2.23 12.65 4.04
CA PHE A 156 -1.24 11.81 4.69
C PHE A 156 0.19 12.16 4.23
N ASN A 157 0.42 12.23 2.91
CA ASN A 157 1.73 12.59 2.35
C ASN A 157 2.19 13.98 2.79
N ALA A 158 1.28 14.95 2.91
CA ALA A 158 1.62 16.31 3.33
C ALA A 158 2.08 16.35 4.79
N VAL A 159 1.40 15.63 5.69
CA VAL A 159 1.83 15.49 7.10
C VAL A 159 3.16 14.75 7.19
N LEU A 160 3.32 13.65 6.45
CA LEU A 160 4.57 12.92 6.40
C LEU A 160 5.72 13.79 5.87
N ALA A 161 5.48 14.63 4.86
CA ALA A 161 6.47 15.56 4.33
C ALA A 161 6.91 16.62 5.35
N ALA A 162 5.98 17.17 6.14
CA ALA A 162 6.32 18.07 7.24
C ALA A 162 7.24 17.37 8.25
N ARG A 163 6.88 16.14 8.68
CA ARG A 163 7.71 15.35 9.61
C ARG A 163 9.07 14.99 9.07
N VAL A 164 9.17 14.66 7.78
CA VAL A 164 10.45 14.40 7.12
C VAL A 164 11.32 15.65 7.13
N GLY A 165 10.75 16.82 6.84
CA GLY A 165 11.46 18.11 6.90
C GLY A 165 11.95 18.47 8.32
N GLU A 166 11.21 18.07 9.34
CA GLU A 166 11.55 18.25 10.76
C GLU A 166 12.49 17.16 11.30
N GLY A 167 12.69 16.06 10.59
CA GLY A 167 13.46 14.90 11.08
C GLY A 167 12.74 14.07 12.15
N SER A 168 11.41 14.18 12.27
CA SER A 168 10.58 13.53 13.30
C SER A 168 9.75 12.35 12.77
N TRP A 169 9.92 11.95 11.50
CA TRP A 169 9.03 10.98 10.86
C TRP A 169 9.16 9.54 11.40
N GLU A 170 10.34 9.17 11.93
CA GLU A 170 10.59 7.86 12.54
C GLU A 170 10.50 7.84 14.07
N HIS A 171 10.09 8.96 14.69
CA HIS A 171 10.02 9.10 16.14
C HIS A 171 8.59 9.38 16.59
N LEU A 172 8.26 8.91 17.80
CA LEU A 172 7.01 9.28 18.45
C LEU A 172 7.17 10.63 19.14
N GLU A 173 6.14 11.46 19.04
CA GLU A 173 5.99 12.71 19.77
C GLU A 173 4.75 12.64 20.67
N PRO A 174 4.71 13.37 21.80
CA PRO A 174 3.47 13.52 22.56
C PRO A 174 2.32 14.01 21.67
N GLY A 175 1.17 13.33 21.77
CA GLY A 175 0.01 13.53 20.90
C GLY A 175 -0.02 12.61 19.67
N ASP A 176 0.98 11.75 19.47
CA ASP A 176 0.94 10.73 18.43
C ASP A 176 -0.08 9.63 18.71
N LEU A 177 -0.53 9.02 17.62
CA LEU A 177 -1.12 7.68 17.67
C LEU A 177 -0.05 6.70 17.19
N ALA A 178 0.40 5.83 18.07
CA ALA A 178 1.35 4.79 17.77
C ALA A 178 0.63 3.54 17.22
N ILE A 179 1.29 2.79 16.33
CA ILE A 179 0.83 1.49 15.83
C ILE A 179 1.86 0.40 16.11
N LEU A 180 1.40 -0.77 16.55
CA LEU A 180 2.23 -1.96 16.68
C LEU A 180 2.49 -2.61 15.32
N ASP A 181 3.76 -2.93 15.03
CA ASP A 181 4.14 -3.60 13.80
C ASP A 181 3.42 -4.96 13.63
N GLY A 182 2.96 -5.23 12.42
CA GLY A 182 2.28 -6.48 12.04
C GLY A 182 0.91 -6.77 12.68
N ARG A 183 0.49 -6.06 13.74
CA ARG A 183 -0.74 -6.35 14.49
C ARG A 183 -1.87 -5.34 14.29
N GLY A 184 -1.56 -4.15 13.78
CA GLY A 184 -2.57 -3.12 13.48
C GLY A 184 -3.29 -2.54 14.70
N SER A 185 -2.84 -2.84 15.92
CA SER A 185 -3.35 -2.22 17.15
C SER A 185 -2.72 -0.84 17.33
N PHE A 186 -3.53 0.12 17.77
CA PHE A 186 -3.13 1.51 17.97
C PHE A 186 -3.26 1.92 19.45
N PHE A 187 -2.43 2.87 19.89
CA PHE A 187 -2.56 3.50 21.21
C PHE A 187 -2.07 4.95 21.18
N PRO A 188 -2.68 5.85 21.97
CA PRO A 188 -2.26 7.24 22.05
C PRO A 188 -0.95 7.39 22.84
N VAL A 189 -0.14 8.38 22.47
CA VAL A 189 1.09 8.79 23.16
C VAL A 189 0.79 10.07 23.93
N ASP A 190 0.09 9.96 25.05
CA ASP A 190 -0.41 11.15 25.80
C ASP A 190 0.66 11.84 26.67
N ARG A 191 1.77 11.16 26.94
CA ARG A 191 2.85 11.63 27.82
C ARG A 191 4.18 11.69 27.07
N ALA A 192 5.20 12.24 27.73
CA ALA A 192 6.57 12.19 27.23
C ALA A 192 6.95 10.74 26.86
N VAL A 193 7.59 10.59 25.71
CA VAL A 193 8.07 9.29 25.23
C VAL A 193 9.25 8.87 26.11
N ASP A 194 9.07 7.79 26.86
CA ASP A 194 10.13 7.22 27.68
C ASP A 194 11.16 6.46 26.82
N GLU A 195 12.28 6.07 27.44
CA GLU A 195 13.35 5.37 26.74
C GLU A 195 12.90 4.00 26.21
N THR A 196 11.99 3.34 26.91
CA THR A 196 11.44 2.04 26.48
C THR A 196 10.68 2.18 25.16
N LEU A 197 9.79 3.16 25.07
CA LEU A 197 9.00 3.42 23.87
C LEU A 197 9.88 3.94 22.73
N SER A 198 10.87 4.78 23.04
CA SER A 198 11.87 5.23 22.07
C SER A 198 12.68 4.08 21.49
N ASP A 199 13.15 3.15 22.32
CA ASP A 199 13.91 1.97 21.87
C ASP A 199 13.06 1.06 20.96
N ARG A 200 11.78 0.86 21.32
CA ARG A 200 10.85 0.10 20.48
C ARG A 200 10.61 0.75 19.11
N CYS A 201 10.62 2.08 19.01
CA CYS A 201 10.61 2.78 17.72
C CYS A 201 11.91 2.56 16.94
N ARG A 202 13.07 2.69 17.58
CA ARG A 202 14.38 2.43 16.94
C ARG A 202 14.51 0.99 16.42
N ARG A 203 13.88 0.04 17.11
CA ARG A 203 13.82 -1.38 16.74
C ARG A 203 12.67 -1.72 15.77
N LEU A 204 11.94 -0.70 15.28
CA LEU A 204 10.84 -0.82 14.31
C LEU A 204 9.66 -1.68 14.78
N GLU A 205 9.44 -1.78 16.10
CA GLU A 205 8.30 -2.52 16.67
C GLU A 205 7.05 -1.66 16.83
N VAL A 206 7.25 -0.34 16.93
CA VAL A 206 6.21 0.66 17.12
C VAL A 206 6.48 1.82 16.18
N HIS A 207 5.45 2.30 15.50
CA HIS A 207 5.58 3.35 14.48
C HIS A 207 4.68 4.54 14.78
N PRO A 208 5.12 5.79 14.53
CA PRO A 208 4.20 6.91 14.41
C PRO A 208 3.24 6.67 13.24
N THR A 209 2.04 7.23 13.35
CA THR A 209 1.03 7.14 12.29
C THR A 209 0.74 8.51 11.68
N GLY A 210 0.08 8.50 10.52
CA GLY A 210 -0.40 9.71 9.85
C GLY A 210 -1.90 9.66 9.61
N PRO A 211 -2.56 10.82 9.45
CA PRO A 211 -4.01 10.89 9.36
C PRO A 211 -4.53 10.33 8.04
N MET A 212 -5.56 9.48 8.12
CA MET A 212 -6.34 9.01 6.98
C MET A 212 -7.79 9.50 7.11
N TRP A 213 -8.03 10.76 6.72
CA TRP A 213 -9.25 11.50 7.04
C TRP A 213 -10.55 10.83 6.56
N GLY A 214 -11.53 10.63 7.42
CA GLY A 214 -12.79 9.96 7.07
C GLY A 214 -13.98 10.52 7.84
N LYS A 215 -15.17 9.97 7.60
CA LYS A 215 -16.32 10.22 8.47
C LYS A 215 -16.11 9.52 9.82
N GLY A 216 -16.42 10.20 10.91
CA GLY A 216 -16.30 9.70 12.28
C GLY A 216 -15.26 10.45 13.10
N THR A 217 -15.28 10.24 14.41
CA THR A 217 -14.25 10.76 15.32
C THR A 217 -12.94 10.03 15.03
N PRO A 218 -11.81 10.73 14.83
CA PRO A 218 -10.50 10.10 14.73
C PRO A 218 -10.25 9.19 15.94
N ALA A 219 -9.51 8.07 15.75
CA ALA A 219 -9.11 7.19 16.85
C ALA A 219 -8.29 7.91 17.93
N THR A 220 -7.64 9.01 17.55
CA THR A 220 -7.19 10.04 18.48
C THR A 220 -8.44 10.74 19.02
N GLY A 221 -8.96 10.28 20.16
CA GLY A 221 -10.14 10.83 20.84
C GLY A 221 -10.02 12.33 21.20
N GLN A 222 -8.84 12.90 20.99
CA GLN A 222 -8.64 14.31 20.72
C GLN A 222 -7.82 14.37 19.44
N CYS A 223 -8.31 15.07 18.42
CA CYS A 223 -7.48 15.49 17.31
C CYS A 223 -6.27 16.19 17.96
N SER A 224 -5.12 15.51 18.06
CA SER A 224 -3.95 16.11 18.71
C SER A 224 -3.79 17.48 18.06
N SER A 225 -3.79 18.53 18.88
CA SER A 225 -3.76 19.90 18.39
C SER A 225 -2.54 20.10 17.47
N ALA A 226 -1.49 19.30 17.62
CA ALA A 226 -0.33 19.22 16.73
C ALA A 226 -0.67 18.61 15.34
N PHE A 227 -1.40 17.49 15.25
CA PHE A 227 -1.83 16.92 13.96
C PHE A 227 -2.82 17.83 13.25
N THR A 228 -3.77 18.39 14.00
CA THR A 228 -4.80 19.29 13.47
C THR A 228 -4.19 20.60 13.00
N SER A 229 -3.23 21.17 13.73
CA SER A 229 -2.53 22.40 13.33
C SER A 229 -1.63 22.17 12.13
N ARG A 230 -0.84 21.08 12.08
CA ARG A 230 -0.02 20.73 10.89
C ARG A 230 -0.89 20.47 9.65
N ALA A 231 -1.97 19.70 9.78
CA ALA A 231 -2.89 19.46 8.67
C ALA A 231 -3.72 20.70 8.27
N ALA A 232 -4.12 21.54 9.23
CA ALA A 232 -4.86 22.78 8.98
C ALA A 232 -3.98 23.89 8.39
N ALA A 233 -2.68 23.93 8.72
CA ALA A 233 -1.71 24.83 8.09
C ALA A 233 -1.48 24.47 6.61
N LEU A 234 -1.65 23.19 6.25
CA LEU A 234 -1.40 22.66 4.91
C LEU A 234 -2.63 22.70 3.97
N ARG A 235 -3.68 23.48 4.30
CA ARG A 235 -5.00 23.51 3.59
C ARG A 235 -4.91 23.16 2.09
N PRO A 236 -5.30 21.95 1.67
CA PRO A 236 -5.86 21.79 0.33
C PRO A 236 -7.26 22.41 0.38
N ARG A 237 -7.61 23.28 -0.58
CA ARG A 237 -8.94 23.93 -0.70
C ARG A 237 -10.08 22.95 -1.03
N CYS A 238 -10.13 21.75 -0.44
CA CYS A 238 -11.01 20.66 -0.85
C CYS A 238 -11.97 20.16 0.24
N CYS A 239 -11.95 20.71 1.46
CA CYS A 239 -12.88 20.34 2.51
C CYS A 239 -13.69 21.56 2.96
N GLY A 240 -14.70 21.90 2.16
CA GLY A 240 -15.65 22.99 2.45
C GLY A 240 -16.81 22.95 1.47
N SER A 241 -17.82 22.13 1.78
CA SER A 241 -19.26 22.13 1.37
C SER A 241 -19.84 20.72 1.13
#